data_AF-A0A3M0YV89-F1
#
_entry.id   AF-A0A3M0YV89-F1
#
_cell.length_a   1.000
_cell.length_b   1.000
_cell.length_c   1.000
_cell.angle_alpha   90.00
_cell.angle_beta   90.00
_cell.angle_gamma   90.00
#
_symmetry.space_group_name_H-M   'P 1'
#
loop_
_entity.id
_entity.type
_entity.pdbx_description
1 polymer ?
#
loop_
_entity_poly.entity_id
_entity_poly.type
_entity_poly.pdbx_seq_one_letter_code
_entity_poly.pdbx_strand_id
1 'polypeptide(L)'
;MAIATACVLLGMLMMITRKKAITQVVGFLAVENSLFFAAIGSTNGMPLVVEIGIAFDVLIAALIFGLFFFQIRTTFDSLEVDAMQAALHEREDEE
;
A
#
# COMPACT_ATOMS: atom_id res chain seq x y z
N MET A 1 -0.43 -20.23 9.96
CA MET A 1 -0.13 -19.05 10.81
C MET A 1 1.23 -18.44 10.54
N ALA A 2 2.34 -19.17 10.73
CA ALA A 2 3.69 -18.61 10.54
C ALA A 2 3.89 -17.90 9.20
N ILE A 3 3.35 -18.46 8.10
CA ILE A 3 3.42 -17.86 6.76
C ILE A 3 2.66 -16.52 6.72
N ALA A 4 1.42 -16.49 7.20
CA ALA A 4 0.61 -15.27 7.22
C ALA A 4 1.26 -14.17 8.06
N THR A 5 1.79 -14.51 9.24
CA THR A 5 2.52 -13.57 10.10
C THR A 5 3.80 -13.06 9.43
N ALA A 6 4.56 -13.93 8.76
CA ALA A 6 5.74 -13.53 8.00
C ALA A 6 5.38 -12.56 6.85
N CYS A 7 4.31 -12.85 6.10
CA CYS A 7 3.86 -11.98 5.02
C CYS A 7 3.34 -10.63 5.52
N VAL A 8 2.67 -10.57 6.68
CA VAL A 8 2.31 -9.30 7.34
C VAL A 8 3.55 -8.48 7.68
N LEU A 9 4.56 -9.08 8.31
CA LEU A 9 5.82 -8.39 8.66
C LEU A 9 6.56 -7.89 7.43
N LEU A 10 6.61 -8.69 6.36
CA LEU A 10 7.24 -8.32 5.09
C LEU A 10 6.48 -7.21 4.37
N GLY A 11 5.14 -7.23 4.37
CA GLY A 11 4.32 -6.15 3.83
C GLY A 11 4.55 -4.83 4.57
N MET A 12 4.59 -4.86 5.90
CA MET A 12 4.94 -3.69 6.71
C MET A 12 6.35 -3.18 6.43
N LEU A 13 7.34 -4.08 6.32
CA LEU A 13 8.72 -3.71 5.95
C LEU A 13 8.77 -3.04 4.56
N MET A 14 7.98 -3.53 3.59
CA MET A 14 7.88 -2.94 2.26
C MET A 14 7.29 -1.53 2.29
N MET A 15 6.28 -1.28 3.13
CA MET A 15 5.70 0.05 3.31
C MET A 15 6.67 1.03 3.99
N ILE A 16 7.47 0.56 4.95
CA ILE A 16 8.46 1.39 5.67
C ILE A 16 9.65 1.76 4.76
N THR A 17 10.12 0.82 3.94
CA THR A 17 11.38 0.99 3.18
C THR A 17 11.25 1.71 1.85
N ARG A 18 10.04 1.86 1.31
CA ARG A 18 9.81 2.38 -0.05
C ARG A 18 9.16 3.75 -0.06
N LYS A 19 9.76 4.69 -0.80
CA LYS A 19 9.28 6.07 -0.97
C LYS A 19 8.31 6.27 -2.14
N LYS A 20 8.24 5.31 -3.07
CA LYS A 20 7.39 5.40 -4.26
C LYS A 20 5.97 4.96 -3.91
N ALA A 21 4.97 5.77 -4.27
CA ALA A 21 3.55 5.50 -3.99
C ALA A 21 3.13 4.09 -4.44
N ILE A 22 3.50 3.68 -5.67
CA ILE A 22 3.20 2.35 -6.23
C ILE A 22 3.70 1.22 -5.33
N THR A 23 4.89 1.35 -4.74
CA THR A 23 5.46 0.29 -3.90
C THR A 23 4.85 0.26 -2.51
N GLN A 24 4.39 1.41 -1.99
CA GLN A 24 3.56 1.46 -0.77
C GLN A 24 2.19 0.81 -0.99
N VAL A 25 1.57 0.99 -2.16
CA VAL A 25 0.32 0.30 -2.56
C VAL A 25 0.48 -1.20 -2.50
N VAL A 26 1.54 -1.72 -3.12
CA VAL A 26 1.82 -3.17 -3.14
C VAL A 26 2.07 -3.70 -1.73
N GLY A 27 2.78 -2.94 -0.89
CA GLY A 27 2.98 -3.28 0.52
C GLY A 27 1.66 -3.31 1.31
N PHE A 28 0.77 -2.34 1.08
CA PHE A 28 -0.54 -2.26 1.73
C PHE A 28 -1.42 -3.47 1.36
N LEU A 29 -1.58 -3.74 0.07
CA LEU A 29 -2.36 -4.88 -0.42
C LEU A 29 -1.79 -6.23 0.09
N ALA A 30 -0.46 -6.35 0.21
CA ALA A 30 0.16 -7.54 0.77
C ALA A 30 -0.17 -7.73 2.27
N VAL A 31 -0.20 -6.65 3.05
CA VAL A 31 -0.60 -6.72 4.48
C VAL A 31 -2.05 -7.14 4.63
N GLU A 32 -2.97 -6.52 3.88
CA GLU A 32 -4.41 -6.86 3.94
C GLU A 32 -4.67 -8.34 3.64
N ASN A 33 -4.13 -8.84 2.53
CA ASN A 33 -4.30 -10.24 2.14
C ASN A 33 -3.67 -11.22 3.16
N SER A 34 -2.55 -10.84 3.77
CA SER A 34 -1.87 -11.68 4.77
C SER A 34 -2.62 -11.71 6.10
N LEU A 35 -3.22 -10.58 6.49
CA LEU A 35 -4.05 -10.49 7.69
C LEU A 35 -5.34 -11.30 7.53
N PHE A 36 -5.91 -11.32 6.31
CA PHE A 36 -7.03 -12.20 5.99
C PHE A 36 -6.68 -13.69 6.14
N PHE A 37 -5.55 -14.12 5.57
CA PHE A 37 -5.08 -15.50 5.74
C PHE A 37 -4.83 -15.86 7.22
N ALA A 38 -4.33 -14.91 8.02
CA ALA A 38 -4.18 -15.11 9.46
C ALA A 38 -5.55 -15.25 10.16
N ALA A 39 -6.55 -14.46 9.77
CA ALA A 39 -7.89 -14.53 10.33
C ALA A 39 -8.60 -15.85 9.99
N ILE A 40 -8.59 -16.27 8.71
CA ILE A 40 -9.16 -17.57 8.29
C ILE A 40 -8.44 -18.73 8.97
N GLY A 41 -7.11 -18.68 9.06
CA GLY A 41 -6.35 -19.73 9.74
C GLY A 41 -6.68 -19.84 11.24
N SER A 42 -7.22 -18.77 11.85
CA SER A 42 -7.53 -18.68 13.28
C SER A 42 -8.99 -19.07 13.57
N THR A 43 -9.87 -18.83 12.60
CA THR A 43 -11.30 -19.09 12.72
C THR A 43 -11.68 -20.28 11.83
N ASN A 44 -12.19 -21.37 12.43
CA ASN A 44 -12.60 -22.61 11.75
C ASN A 44 -13.88 -22.46 10.89
N GLY A 45 -13.94 -21.43 10.04
CA GLY A 45 -15.10 -21.11 9.21
C GLY A 45 -15.53 -19.66 9.43
N MET A 46 -15.11 -18.78 8.53
CA MET A 46 -15.51 -17.37 8.52
C MET A 46 -16.85 -17.24 7.76
N PRO A 47 -17.81 -16.40 8.22
CA PRO A 47 -19.11 -16.26 7.55
C PRO A 47 -18.98 -15.72 6.12
N LEU A 48 -19.84 -16.17 5.20
CA LEU A 48 -19.90 -15.72 3.79
C LEU A 48 -19.95 -14.19 3.62
N VAL A 49 -20.61 -13.48 4.55
CA VAL A 49 -20.65 -12.00 4.56
C VAL A 49 -19.25 -11.38 4.66
N VAL A 50 -18.37 -12.01 5.42
CA VAL A 50 -17.01 -11.51 5.64
C VAL A 50 -16.16 -11.75 4.40
N GLU A 51 -16.31 -12.89 3.73
CA GLU A 51 -15.62 -13.17 2.46
C GLU A 51 -15.98 -12.16 1.37
N ILE A 52 -17.27 -11.83 1.22
CA ILE A 52 -17.73 -10.82 0.27
C ILE A 52 -17.22 -9.43 0.64
N GLY A 53 -17.22 -9.09 1.94
CA GLY A 53 -16.69 -7.82 2.43
C GLY A 53 -15.22 -7.61 2.06
N ILE A 54 -14.42 -8.68 2.10
CA ILE A 54 -12.98 -8.61 1.80
C ILE A 54 -12.73 -8.50 0.30
N ALA A 55 -13.47 -9.24 -0.52
CA ALA A 55 -13.41 -9.06 -1.97
C ALA A 55 -13.81 -7.63 -2.38
N PHE A 56 -14.80 -7.05 -1.70
CA PHE A 56 -15.23 -5.68 -1.91
C PHE A 56 -14.19 -4.64 -1.43
N ASP A 57 -13.52 -4.90 -0.30
CA ASP A 57 -12.45 -4.05 0.23
C ASP A 57 -11.28 -3.92 -0.75
N VAL A 58 -10.84 -5.05 -1.33
CA VAL A 58 -9.81 -5.07 -2.38
C VAL A 58 -10.24 -4.27 -3.62
N LEU A 59 -11.52 -4.31 -4.00
CA LEU A 59 -12.05 -3.51 -5.11
C LEU A 59 -11.98 -2.01 -4.80
N ILE A 60 -12.39 -1.60 -3.60
CA ILE A 60 -12.33 -0.20 -3.16
C ILE A 60 -10.87 0.28 -3.07
N ALA A 61 -9.97 -0.53 -2.52
CA ALA A 61 -8.54 -0.24 -2.48
C ALA A 61 -7.99 -0.02 -3.91
N ALA A 62 -8.30 -0.89 -4.86
CA ALA A 62 -7.89 -0.75 -6.26
C ALA A 62 -8.42 0.54 -6.92
N LEU A 63 -9.66 0.93 -6.63
CA LEU A 63 -10.25 2.18 -7.13
C LEU A 63 -9.55 3.41 -6.54
N ILE A 64 -9.32 3.42 -5.22
CA ILE A 64 -8.60 4.48 -4.54
C ILE A 64 -7.18 4.60 -5.12
N PHE A 65 -6.48 3.49 -5.30
CA PHE A 65 -5.14 3.50 -5.90
C PHE A 65 -5.13 3.96 -7.36
N GLY A 66 -6.14 3.59 -8.15
CA GLY A 66 -6.32 4.11 -9.51
C GLY A 66 -6.50 5.62 -9.53
N LEU A 67 -7.30 6.16 -8.61
CA LEU A 67 -7.51 7.60 -8.46
C LEU A 67 -6.22 8.31 -8.02
N PHE A 68 -5.50 7.77 -7.03
CA PHE A 68 -4.22 8.31 -6.61
C PHE A 68 -3.17 8.27 -7.72
N PHE A 69 -3.12 7.20 -8.51
CA PHE A 69 -2.20 7.09 -9.64
C PHE A 69 -2.49 8.15 -10.70
N PHE A 70 -3.78 8.36 -11.02
CA PHE A 70 -4.21 9.41 -11.94
C PHE A 70 -3.87 10.81 -11.41
N GLN A 71 -4.09 11.04 -10.12
CA GLN A 71 -3.79 12.32 -9.47
C GLN A 71 -2.29 12.59 -9.41
N ILE A 72 -1.48 11.60 -9.03
CA ILE A 72 -0.02 11.74 -9.00
C ILE A 72 0.53 12.01 -10.40
N ARG A 73 0.05 11.30 -11.43
CA ARG A 73 0.45 11.55 -12.82
C ARG A 73 0.07 12.97 -13.30
N THR A 74 -1.04 13.51 -12.82
CA THR A 74 -1.51 14.85 -13.19
C THR A 74 -0.75 15.95 -12.44
N THR A 75 -0.32 15.70 -11.19
CA THR A 75 0.39 16.68 -10.36
C THR A 75 1.91 16.64 -10.53
N PHE A 76 2.47 15.46 -10.82
CA PHE A 76 3.90 15.24 -10.99
C PHE A 76 4.11 14.49 -12.30
N ASP A 77 4.71 15.17 -13.30
CA ASP A 77 5.09 14.56 -14.58
C ASP A 77 6.10 13.40 -14.41
N SER A 78 6.61 13.18 -13.19
CA SER A 78 7.32 11.99 -12.78
C SER A 78 7.00 11.59 -11.32
N LEU A 79 6.89 10.28 -11.07
CA LEU A 79 6.79 9.69 -9.71
C LEU A 79 8.12 9.77 -8.93
N GLU A 80 8.99 10.72 -9.22
CA GLU A 80 10.28 10.89 -8.53
C GLU A 80 10.18 11.85 -7.36
N VAL A 81 10.22 11.24 -6.16
CA VAL A 81 10.46 11.92 -4.88
C VAL A 81 11.78 12.73 -4.93
N ASP A 82 12.69 12.36 -5.82
CA ASP A 82 13.97 13.04 -6.05
C ASP A 82 13.80 14.47 -6.63
N ALA A 83 12.75 14.73 -7.43
CA ALA A 83 12.47 16.07 -7.95
C ALA A 83 11.96 17.03 -6.86
N MET A 84 11.29 16.50 -5.83
CA MET A 84 10.81 17.28 -4.68
C MET A 84 11.96 17.70 -3.75
N GLN A 85 13.02 16.90 -3.67
CA GLN A 85 14.18 17.20 -2.81
C GLN A 85 15.13 18.22 -3.46
N ALA A 86 15.21 18.27 -4.79
CA ALA A 86 16.00 19.28 -5.50
C ALA A 86 15.45 20.71 -5.30
N ALA A 87 14.13 20.90 -5.36
CA ALA A 87 13.49 22.22 -5.21
C ALA A 87 13.59 22.81 -3.79
N LEU A 88 13.87 21.98 -2.77
CA LEU A 88 14.10 22.43 -1.40
C LEU A 88 15.54 22.93 -1.20
N HIS A 89 16.51 22.32 -1.87
CA HIS A 89 17.92 22.69 -1.75
C HIS A 89 18.23 24.05 -2.41
N GLU A 90 17.54 24.37 -3.51
CA GLU A 90 17.71 25.64 -4.22
C GLU A 90 17.20 26.86 -3.42
N ARG A 91 16.40 26.64 -2.37
CA ARG A 91 15.97 27.71 -1.44
C ARG A 91 16.89 27.88 -0.24
N GLU A 92 17.75 26.90 0.06
CA GLU A 92 18.78 27.02 1.10
C GLU A 92 20.07 27.66 0.56
N ASP A 93 20.29 27.63 -0.75
CA ASP A 93 21.45 28.28 -1.39
C ASP A 93 21.23 29.80 -1.66
N GLU A 94 20.01 30.32 -1.45
CA GLU A 94 19.66 31.75 -1.60
C GLU A 94 19.57 32.53 -0.26
N GLU A 95 19.70 31.87 0.90
CA GLU A 95 19.81 32.52 2.24
C GLU A 95 21.26 32.57 2.76
#